data_AF-A0A7X4F8H2-F1
#
_entry.id   AF-A0A7X4F8H2-F1
#
_cell.length_a   1.000
_cell.length_b   1.000
_cell.length_c   1.000
_cell.angle_alpha   90.00
_cell.angle_beta   90.00
_cell.angle_gamma   90.00
#
_symmetry.space_group_name_H-M   'P 1'
#
loop_
_entity.id
_entity.type
_entity.pdbx_description
1 polymer ?
#
loop_
_entity_poly.entity_id
_entity_poly.type
_entity_poly.pdbx_seq_one_letter_code
_entity_poly.pdbx_strand_id
1 'polypeptide(L)'
;MQMPKKNILSEMPRDLGDNLKLRFATPDDADALTEFNVRLHEAEDAGPNVRDLMSGNHPTCQASDFTVVEDTTTGKIVSSMCLISQTWTYSGIPFAFGQPEFVATEPEYRRRGLVRKQFEVIHALSEARGEMMLGITGIPWYYRMFGYEMTLDMEAELVIDGIHIPALKDGETETCRLRPRTDADNAFIQDLYARSIESQVFACPRSPELWEYEFNGRSPDSGARMEWLLIEDMEGTRLGYVQHLQWCYDGWGEGKDTDANFMVMRMELKPGVGYLHLAPSLLRELWKKAKATPIVVESKVSAAAGIQFMLGREHLFYSVLPKSIVRKDLPYSWYIRIPNLMAFLRHIQPALEKHLIGTVAEGYTGELKMSFYRSGIHFTFERGRITKLTNWIPEDIEDGDAVFPDLTFLHLLCGRCRIEELTANFVDCWTKDTAAAVLLNSLFPEFKSEIWHL
;
A
#
# COMPACT_ATOMS: atom_id res chain seq x y z
N MET A 1 37.31 -4.94 -8.91
CA MET A 1 37.27 -5.99 -7.87
C MET A 1 36.59 -5.39 -6.65
N GLN A 2 35.27 -5.54 -6.54
CA GLN A 2 34.50 -4.98 -5.42
C GLN A 2 34.80 -5.87 -4.21
N MET A 3 35.25 -5.28 -3.09
CA MET A 3 35.39 -6.03 -1.84
C MET A 3 34.03 -6.71 -1.53
N PRO A 4 34.00 -7.96 -1.04
CA PRO A 4 32.75 -8.56 -0.62
C PRO A 4 32.13 -7.62 0.42
N LYS A 5 30.94 -7.08 0.15
CA LYS A 5 30.17 -6.32 1.15
C LYS A 5 30.09 -7.24 2.37
N LYS A 6 30.70 -6.84 3.49
CA LYS A 6 30.50 -7.55 4.75
C LYS A 6 29.00 -7.60 5.01
N ASN A 7 28.48 -8.79 5.31
CA ASN A 7 27.06 -8.95 5.60
C ASN A 7 26.78 -8.28 6.95
N ILE A 8 26.22 -7.07 6.92
CA ILE A 8 25.88 -6.27 8.10
C ILE A 8 25.04 -7.04 9.13
N LEU A 9 24.23 -8.01 8.70
CA LEU A 9 23.43 -8.85 9.60
C LEU A 9 24.31 -9.73 10.50
N SER A 10 25.47 -10.17 10.01
CA SER A 10 26.43 -10.96 10.80
C SER A 10 27.22 -10.14 11.81
N GLU A 11 27.14 -8.81 11.74
CA GLU A 11 27.80 -7.89 12.66
C GLU A 11 26.88 -7.41 13.79
N MET A 12 25.66 -7.95 13.88
CA MET A 12 24.68 -7.59 14.91
C MET A 12 24.93 -8.38 16.22
N PRO A 13 24.81 -7.75 17.41
CA PRO A 13 24.54 -6.33 17.63
C PRO A 13 25.76 -5.44 17.36
N ARG A 14 25.52 -4.19 16.95
CA ARG A 14 26.56 -3.22 16.62
C ARG A 14 26.69 -2.14 17.70
N ASP A 15 27.91 -1.90 18.15
CA ASP A 15 28.26 -0.70 18.90
C ASP A 15 28.29 0.51 17.94
N LEU A 16 27.53 1.54 18.27
CA LEU A 16 27.44 2.78 17.49
C LEU A 16 28.28 3.92 18.08
N GLY A 17 29.00 3.67 19.19
CA GLY A 17 29.65 4.70 19.99
C GLY A 17 28.66 5.44 20.91
N ASP A 18 29.17 6.34 21.75
CA ASP A 18 28.36 7.19 22.65
C ASP A 18 27.38 6.41 23.56
N ASN A 19 27.76 5.20 23.97
CA ASN A 19 26.92 4.28 24.74
C ASN A 19 25.64 3.86 23.99
N LEU A 20 25.66 3.83 22.65
CA LEU A 20 24.54 3.41 21.82
C LEU A 20 24.81 2.05 21.17
N LYS A 21 23.84 1.15 21.26
CA LYS A 21 23.92 -0.20 20.70
C LYS A 21 22.72 -0.47 19.79
N LEU A 22 22.98 -0.81 18.53
CA LEU A 22 21.97 -1.25 17.57
C LEU A 22 21.84 -2.77 17.61
N ARG A 23 20.63 -3.26 17.87
CA ARG A 23 20.32 -4.70 17.94
C ARG A 23 18.94 -5.00 17.35
N PHE A 24 18.67 -6.27 17.10
CA PHE A 24 17.29 -6.73 16.90
C PHE A 24 16.56 -6.76 18.26
N ALA A 25 15.26 -6.49 18.24
CA ALA A 25 14.43 -6.60 19.42
C ALA A 25 14.19 -8.09 19.79
N THR A 26 13.84 -8.32 21.04
CA THR A 26 13.39 -9.60 21.56
C THR A 26 11.95 -9.48 22.07
N PRO A 27 11.25 -10.59 22.35
CA PRO A 27 9.92 -10.52 22.96
C PRO A 27 9.87 -9.71 24.27
N ASP A 28 10.99 -9.67 25.02
CA ASP A 28 11.09 -8.89 26.27
C ASP A 28 11.04 -7.37 26.04
N ASP A 29 11.32 -6.89 24.81
CA ASP A 29 11.23 -5.46 24.47
C ASP A 29 9.80 -5.00 24.20
N ALA A 30 8.81 -5.91 24.13
CA ALA A 30 7.47 -5.59 23.63
C ALA A 30 6.78 -4.45 24.39
N ASP A 31 6.84 -4.45 25.72
CA ASP A 31 6.23 -3.38 26.53
C ASP A 31 6.94 -2.03 26.33
N ALA A 32 8.28 -2.04 26.35
CA ALA A 32 9.07 -0.83 26.16
C ALA A 32 8.91 -0.23 24.75
N LEU A 33 8.83 -1.08 23.72
CA LEU A 33 8.58 -0.66 22.34
C LEU A 33 7.17 -0.13 22.12
N THR A 34 6.19 -0.74 22.76
CA THR A 34 4.80 -0.27 22.73
C THR A 34 4.72 1.14 23.33
N GLU A 35 5.24 1.33 24.54
CA GLU A 35 5.24 2.65 25.21
C GLU A 35 6.00 3.71 24.40
N PHE A 36 7.15 3.31 23.83
CA PHE A 36 7.96 4.17 22.98
C PHE A 36 7.20 4.66 21.75
N ASN A 37 6.53 3.76 21.03
CA ASN A 37 5.83 4.10 19.79
C ASN A 37 4.54 4.90 20.04
N VAL A 38 3.76 4.56 21.07
CA VAL A 38 2.57 5.35 21.45
C VAL A 38 2.96 6.81 21.71
N ARG A 39 4.04 7.04 22.47
CA ARG A 39 4.48 8.39 22.79
C ARG A 39 5.03 9.15 21.58
N LEU A 40 5.81 8.52 20.71
CA LEU A 40 6.48 9.24 19.61
C LEU A 40 5.63 9.40 18.36
N HIS A 41 4.65 8.53 18.14
CA HIS A 41 3.66 8.69 17.08
C HIS A 41 2.45 9.50 17.53
N GLU A 42 2.34 9.82 18.83
CA GLU A 42 1.20 10.53 19.43
C GLU A 42 -0.14 9.88 19.06
N ALA A 43 -0.16 8.55 18.99
CA ALA A 43 -1.27 7.74 18.50
C ALA A 43 -1.48 6.55 19.43
N GLU A 44 -2.64 6.46 20.09
CA GLU A 44 -2.93 5.39 21.04
C GLU A 44 -2.98 4.01 20.36
N ASP A 45 -3.44 3.96 19.11
CA ASP A 45 -3.55 2.73 18.30
C ASP A 45 -2.19 2.15 17.85
N ALA A 46 -1.11 2.94 17.91
CA ALA A 46 0.25 2.47 17.65
C ALA A 46 0.66 1.37 18.63
N GLY A 47 0.17 1.42 19.87
CA GLY A 47 0.51 0.44 20.91
C GLY A 47 0.01 -0.96 20.56
N PRO A 48 -1.31 -1.16 20.41
CA PRO A 48 -1.88 -2.44 19.99
C PRO A 48 -1.26 -2.98 18.69
N ASN A 49 -0.99 -2.12 17.70
CA ASN A 49 -0.36 -2.54 16.45
C ASN A 49 1.06 -3.10 16.67
N VAL A 50 1.89 -2.45 17.48
CA VAL A 50 3.23 -2.95 17.82
C VAL A 50 3.16 -4.27 18.60
N ARG A 51 2.23 -4.38 19.57
CA ARG A 51 2.02 -5.63 20.32
C ARG A 51 1.62 -6.78 19.40
N ASP A 52 0.70 -6.53 18.47
CA ASP A 52 0.24 -7.51 17.49
C ASP A 52 1.41 -8.03 16.64
N LEU A 53 2.24 -7.13 16.10
CA LEU A 53 3.42 -7.49 15.31
C LEU A 53 4.49 -8.24 16.11
N MET A 54 4.64 -7.95 17.41
CA MET A 54 5.63 -8.61 18.27
C MET A 54 5.13 -9.88 18.96
N SER A 55 3.82 -10.14 18.92
CA SER A 55 3.14 -11.19 19.70
C SER A 55 3.64 -12.62 19.43
N GLY A 56 4.30 -12.85 18.28
CA GLY A 56 4.61 -14.18 17.76
C GLY A 56 3.44 -14.87 17.07
N ASN A 57 2.24 -14.26 17.08
CA ASN A 57 1.06 -14.75 16.36
C ASN A 57 0.90 -14.11 14.98
N HIS A 58 1.55 -12.95 14.72
CA HIS A 58 1.48 -12.31 13.41
C HIS A 58 2.17 -13.20 12.35
N PRO A 59 1.49 -13.57 11.24
CA PRO A 59 2.02 -14.60 10.34
C PRO A 59 3.32 -14.24 9.62
N THR A 60 3.64 -12.95 9.49
CA THR A 60 4.79 -12.46 8.70
C THR A 60 5.69 -11.47 9.42
N CYS A 61 5.49 -11.27 10.73
CA CYS A 61 6.28 -10.33 11.53
C CYS A 61 6.46 -10.91 12.94
N GLN A 62 7.61 -10.65 13.54
CA GLN A 62 7.95 -11.09 14.89
C GLN A 62 8.84 -10.05 15.57
N ALA A 63 9.09 -10.20 16.87
CA ALA A 63 9.93 -9.27 17.63
C ALA A 63 11.32 -9.05 17.00
N SER A 64 11.98 -10.10 16.49
CA SER A 64 13.30 -9.97 15.86
C SER A 64 13.29 -9.26 14.50
N ASP A 65 12.13 -8.85 14.00
CA ASP A 65 11.99 -8.04 12.78
C ASP A 65 12.00 -6.54 13.10
N PHE A 66 11.98 -6.18 14.39
CA PHE A 66 12.26 -4.84 14.89
C PHE A 66 13.76 -4.66 15.11
N THR A 67 14.27 -3.50 14.70
CA THR A 67 15.58 -2.99 15.11
C THR A 67 15.38 -1.94 16.19
N VAL A 68 16.24 -1.97 17.21
CA VAL A 68 16.26 -0.96 18.27
C VAL A 68 17.66 -0.41 18.46
N VAL A 69 17.74 0.88 18.75
CA VAL A 69 18.92 1.49 19.34
C VAL A 69 18.67 1.67 20.83
N GLU A 70 19.53 1.07 21.63
CA GLU A 70 19.51 1.13 23.09
C GLU A 70 20.61 2.08 23.58
N ASP A 71 20.29 2.99 24.49
CA ASP A 71 21.28 3.69 25.32
C ASP A 71 21.70 2.77 26.46
N THR A 72 22.92 2.23 26.38
CA THR A 72 23.45 1.25 27.32
C THR A 72 23.72 1.83 28.71
N THR A 73 23.68 3.16 28.87
CA THR A 73 23.78 3.81 30.18
C THR A 73 22.48 3.69 30.97
N THR A 74 21.35 3.81 30.28
CA THR A 74 20.01 3.85 30.90
C THR A 74 19.20 2.58 30.65
N GLY A 75 19.60 1.75 29.69
CA GLY A 75 18.87 0.57 29.21
C GLY A 75 17.64 0.92 28.34
N LYS A 76 17.44 2.20 27.99
CA LYS A 76 16.25 2.65 27.26
C LYS A 76 16.40 2.47 25.76
N ILE A 77 15.30 2.14 25.10
CA ILE A 77 15.19 2.23 23.64
C ILE A 77 15.03 3.70 23.25
N VAL A 78 15.88 4.16 22.34
CA VAL A 78 15.93 5.57 21.89
C VAL A 78 15.64 5.73 20.39
N SER A 79 15.61 4.64 19.64
CA SER A 79 15.21 4.60 18.23
C SER A 79 14.68 3.22 17.86
N SER A 80 13.65 3.14 17.02
CA SER A 80 13.04 1.89 16.56
C SER A 80 12.61 1.95 15.09
N MET A 81 12.53 0.79 14.45
CA MET A 81 11.95 0.55 13.13
C MET A 81 11.78 -0.96 12.94
N CYS A 82 10.69 -1.41 12.33
CA CYS A 82 10.50 -2.80 11.92
C CYS A 82 10.53 -3.01 10.41
N LEU A 83 10.48 -4.27 9.99
CA LEU A 83 10.23 -4.71 8.62
C LEU A 83 9.14 -5.77 8.62
N ILE A 84 7.98 -5.44 8.06
CA ILE A 84 6.85 -6.35 7.89
C ILE A 84 6.95 -7.00 6.51
N SER A 85 7.19 -8.30 6.46
CA SER A 85 7.27 -9.03 5.18
C SER A 85 5.87 -9.33 4.63
N GLN A 86 5.73 -9.23 3.32
CA GLN A 86 4.49 -9.47 2.58
C GLN A 86 4.75 -10.21 1.27
N THR A 87 3.69 -10.76 0.70
CA THR A 87 3.69 -11.23 -0.69
C THR A 87 2.74 -10.35 -1.48
N TRP A 88 3.28 -9.61 -2.45
CA TRP A 88 2.48 -8.83 -3.40
C TRP A 88 2.49 -9.52 -4.75
N THR A 89 1.61 -9.10 -5.65
CA THR A 89 1.61 -9.53 -7.06
C THR A 89 1.77 -8.32 -7.96
N TYR A 90 2.46 -8.49 -9.09
CA TYR A 90 2.44 -7.57 -10.21
C TYR A 90 1.63 -8.21 -11.35
N SER A 91 0.39 -7.79 -11.54
CA SER A 91 -0.57 -8.36 -12.51
C SER A 91 -0.65 -9.89 -12.44
N GLY A 92 -0.76 -10.41 -11.21
CA GLY A 92 -0.82 -11.83 -10.89
C GLY A 92 0.52 -12.55 -10.73
N ILE A 93 1.67 -11.89 -10.95
CA ILE A 93 3.00 -12.48 -10.73
C ILE A 93 3.45 -12.20 -9.29
N PRO A 94 3.52 -13.21 -8.39
CA PRO A 94 3.84 -12.99 -6.99
C PRO A 94 5.32 -12.61 -6.78
N PHE A 95 5.60 -11.68 -5.89
CA PHE A 95 6.95 -11.30 -5.45
C PHE A 95 6.95 -10.96 -3.95
N ALA A 96 8.10 -11.16 -3.29
CA ALA A 96 8.27 -10.78 -1.89
C ALA A 96 8.43 -9.27 -1.75
N PHE A 97 7.71 -8.68 -0.81
CA PHE A 97 7.67 -7.24 -0.54
C PHE A 97 7.97 -6.97 0.92
N GLY A 98 8.78 -5.94 1.20
CA GLY A 98 9.09 -5.51 2.57
C GLY A 98 8.46 -4.17 2.92
N GLN A 99 7.77 -4.07 4.05
CA GLN A 99 7.26 -2.80 4.56
C GLN A 99 8.04 -2.37 5.82
N PRO A 100 9.03 -1.47 5.70
CA PRO A 100 9.54 -0.77 6.87
C PRO A 100 8.43 0.08 7.49
N GLU A 101 8.31 0.06 8.81
CA GLU A 101 7.26 0.77 9.55
C GLU A 101 7.75 1.16 10.95
N PHE A 102 6.98 2.01 11.65
CA PHE A 102 7.26 2.44 13.03
C PHE A 102 8.65 3.07 13.19
N VAL A 103 9.02 3.93 12.24
CA VAL A 103 10.29 4.67 12.27
C VAL A 103 10.18 5.82 13.27
N ALA A 104 10.82 5.67 14.41
CA ALA A 104 10.78 6.68 15.47
C ALA A 104 12.13 6.81 16.20
N THR A 105 12.47 8.04 16.59
CA THR A 105 13.69 8.36 17.36
C THR A 105 13.39 9.46 18.37
N GLU A 106 13.88 9.27 19.60
CA GLU A 106 13.79 10.27 20.67
C GLU A 106 14.36 11.62 20.23
N PRO A 107 13.69 12.75 20.54
CA PRO A 107 14.12 14.09 20.15
C PRO A 107 15.60 14.40 20.42
N GLU A 108 16.10 14.05 21.61
CA GLU A 108 17.47 14.29 22.04
C GLU A 108 18.52 13.41 21.35
N TYR A 109 18.09 12.30 20.72
CA TYR A 109 18.93 11.39 19.94
C TYR A 109 18.86 11.61 18.42
N ARG A 110 17.99 12.53 17.95
CA ARG A 110 17.87 12.89 16.53
C ARG A 110 19.16 13.51 16.00
N ARG A 111 19.31 13.47 14.66
CA ARG A 111 20.47 14.01 13.91
C ARG A 111 21.82 13.33 14.22
N ARG A 112 21.81 12.16 14.86
CA ARG A 112 22.99 11.33 15.10
C ARG A 112 23.17 10.19 14.09
N GLY A 113 22.32 10.13 13.06
CA GLY A 113 22.39 9.11 12.00
C GLY A 113 21.79 7.74 12.36
N LEU A 114 21.08 7.60 13.48
CA LEU A 114 20.52 6.33 13.96
C LEU A 114 19.60 5.65 12.95
N VAL A 115 18.61 6.37 12.42
CA VAL A 115 17.70 5.86 11.40
C VAL A 115 18.43 5.39 10.14
N ARG A 116 19.51 6.09 9.73
CA ARG A 116 20.34 5.65 8.59
C ARG A 116 21.00 4.30 8.89
N LYS A 117 21.51 4.09 10.11
CA LYS A 117 22.09 2.81 10.54
C LYS A 117 21.04 1.71 10.64
N GLN A 118 19.83 2.02 11.07
CA GLN A 118 18.73 1.05 11.07
C GLN A 118 18.31 0.69 9.64
N PHE A 119 18.22 1.65 8.69
CA PHE A 119 17.91 1.34 7.29
C PHE A 119 18.99 0.50 6.62
N GLU A 120 20.28 0.71 6.93
CA GLU A 120 21.35 -0.18 6.48
C GLU A 120 21.06 -1.65 6.87
N VAL A 121 20.56 -1.89 8.08
CA VAL A 121 20.20 -3.23 8.59
C VAL A 121 18.91 -3.73 7.95
N ILE A 122 17.84 -2.92 7.91
CA ILE A 122 16.54 -3.30 7.34
C ILE A 122 16.65 -3.62 5.85
N HIS A 123 17.40 -2.83 5.07
CA HIS A 123 17.63 -3.14 3.66
C HIS A 123 18.41 -4.44 3.46
N ALA A 124 19.38 -4.73 4.32
CA ALA A 124 20.10 -6.01 4.26
C ALA A 124 19.22 -7.19 4.69
N LEU A 125 18.34 -7.00 5.68
CA LEU A 125 17.37 -8.01 6.10
C LEU A 125 16.38 -8.31 4.97
N SER A 126 15.88 -7.28 4.31
CA SER A 126 15.02 -7.36 3.13
C SER A 126 15.70 -8.09 1.97
N GLU A 127 16.95 -7.74 1.65
CA GLU A 127 17.76 -8.44 0.65
C GLU A 127 17.96 -9.92 1.01
N ALA A 128 18.24 -10.23 2.28
CA ALA A 128 18.39 -11.61 2.75
C ALA A 128 17.09 -12.42 2.68
N ARG A 129 15.92 -11.77 2.75
CA ARG A 129 14.59 -12.37 2.57
C ARG A 129 14.18 -12.50 1.10
N GLY A 130 14.97 -11.95 0.18
CA GLY A 130 14.65 -11.95 -1.25
C GLY A 130 13.50 -11.00 -1.62
N GLU A 131 13.20 -10.01 -0.77
CA GLU A 131 12.20 -9.00 -1.07
C GLU A 131 12.68 -8.11 -2.23
N MET A 132 11.90 -8.10 -3.31
CA MET A 132 12.29 -7.44 -4.56
C MET A 132 11.92 -5.96 -4.58
N MET A 133 11.00 -5.57 -3.70
CA MET A 133 10.47 -4.23 -3.57
C MET A 133 10.21 -3.96 -2.09
N LEU A 134 10.46 -2.72 -1.67
CA LEU A 134 10.04 -2.23 -0.36
C LEU A 134 9.10 -1.04 -0.53
N GLY A 135 8.20 -0.86 0.43
CA GLY A 135 7.42 0.37 0.51
C GLY A 135 7.14 0.80 1.93
N ILE A 136 7.05 2.11 2.12
CA ILE A 136 6.81 2.73 3.43
C ILE A 136 5.86 3.93 3.27
N THR A 137 5.06 4.17 4.30
CA THR A 137 4.25 5.40 4.41
C THR A 137 4.94 6.39 5.34
N GLY A 138 4.58 7.67 5.25
CA GLY A 138 5.02 8.67 6.23
C GLY A 138 5.44 9.98 5.59
N ILE A 139 6.33 10.70 6.28
CA ILE A 139 6.51 12.14 6.04
C ILE A 139 7.14 12.45 4.67
N PRO A 140 6.67 13.53 4.00
CA PRO A 140 7.23 13.96 2.72
C PRO A 140 8.75 14.17 2.74
N TRP A 141 9.39 13.90 1.60
CA TRP A 141 10.82 13.99 1.31
C TRP A 141 11.75 13.04 2.07
N TYR A 142 11.48 12.71 3.34
CA TYR A 142 12.44 12.04 4.22
C TYR A 142 12.99 10.72 3.67
N TYR A 143 12.12 9.85 3.15
CA TYR A 143 12.53 8.52 2.70
C TYR A 143 13.29 8.51 1.36
N ARG A 144 13.30 9.62 0.60
CA ARG A 144 14.13 9.75 -0.61
C ARG A 144 15.62 9.61 -0.31
N MET A 145 16.05 10.03 0.89
CA MET A 145 17.43 9.85 1.36
C MET A 145 17.87 8.39 1.47
N PHE A 146 16.91 7.44 1.48
CA PHE A 146 17.14 6.00 1.56
C PHE A 146 16.80 5.27 0.24
N GLY A 147 16.66 6.02 -0.86
CA GLY A 147 16.44 5.46 -2.19
C GLY A 147 15.01 4.99 -2.46
N TYR A 148 14.03 5.63 -1.82
CA TYR A 148 12.61 5.49 -2.12
C TYR A 148 12.08 6.67 -2.95
N GLU A 149 10.97 6.46 -3.66
CA GLU A 149 10.24 7.53 -4.35
C GLU A 149 8.72 7.34 -4.26
N MET A 150 7.97 8.45 -4.18
CA MET A 150 6.50 8.49 -4.02
C MET A 150 5.79 8.13 -5.33
N THR A 151 5.65 6.83 -5.58
CA THR A 151 5.37 6.30 -6.93
C THR A 151 4.17 5.38 -7.02
N LEU A 152 3.51 5.09 -5.92
CA LEU A 152 2.32 4.25 -5.89
C LEU A 152 1.23 4.96 -5.07
N ASP A 153 0.01 4.97 -5.58
CA ASP A 153 -1.09 5.66 -4.89
C ASP A 153 -1.42 5.02 -3.55
N MET A 154 -1.85 5.88 -2.64
CA MET A 154 -2.47 5.51 -1.38
C MET A 154 -3.59 6.52 -1.11
N GLU A 155 -4.61 6.12 -0.38
CA GLU A 155 -5.64 7.05 0.15
C GLU A 155 -6.38 7.82 -0.97
N ALA A 156 -6.61 7.19 -2.13
CA ALA A 156 -7.56 7.74 -3.09
C ALA A 156 -8.99 7.54 -2.57
N GLU A 157 -9.66 8.65 -2.27
CA GLU A 157 -10.90 8.61 -1.51
C GLU A 157 -12.04 9.43 -2.11
N LEU A 158 -13.25 9.01 -1.75
CA LEU A 158 -14.48 9.71 -2.04
C LEU A 158 -15.33 9.81 -0.77
N VAL A 159 -15.74 11.01 -0.41
CA VAL A 159 -16.58 11.28 0.77
C VAL A 159 -17.98 11.70 0.36
N ILE A 160 -18.99 11.14 1.02
CA ILE A 160 -20.39 11.59 0.97
C ILE A 160 -20.84 12.02 2.37
N ASP A 161 -21.27 13.26 2.49
CA ASP A 161 -21.82 13.76 3.76
C ASP A 161 -23.17 13.09 4.05
N GLY A 162 -23.41 12.79 5.32
CA GLY A 162 -24.62 12.11 5.79
C GLY A 162 -25.91 12.86 5.46
N ILE A 163 -25.84 14.19 5.32
CA ILE A 163 -26.96 15.03 4.87
C ILE A 163 -27.37 14.78 3.41
N HIS A 164 -26.47 14.21 2.60
CA HIS A 164 -26.72 13.90 1.20
C HIS A 164 -27.18 12.46 0.97
N ILE A 165 -27.28 11.67 2.04
CA ILE A 165 -27.75 10.28 1.95
C ILE A 165 -29.28 10.28 1.81
N PRO A 166 -29.82 9.73 0.69
CA PRO A 166 -31.24 9.87 0.37
C PRO A 166 -32.11 9.07 1.34
N ALA A 167 -33.13 9.72 1.90
CA ALA A 167 -34.16 9.05 2.67
C ALA A 167 -34.91 8.01 1.81
N LEU A 168 -35.36 6.93 2.45
CA LEU A 168 -36.30 5.98 1.82
C LEU A 168 -37.63 6.70 1.62
N LYS A 169 -38.18 6.67 0.41
CA LYS A 169 -39.47 7.31 0.12
C LYS A 169 -40.63 6.44 0.59
N ASP A 170 -41.77 7.08 0.85
CA ASP A 170 -42.99 6.38 1.21
C ASP A 170 -43.39 5.36 0.14
N GLY A 171 -43.61 4.12 0.55
CA GLY A 171 -44.00 3.01 -0.34
C GLY A 171 -42.84 2.31 -1.04
N GLU A 172 -41.59 2.77 -0.88
CA GLU A 172 -40.40 2.04 -1.32
C GLU A 172 -39.92 1.06 -0.24
N THR A 173 -39.26 -0.02 -0.67
CA THR A 173 -38.63 -1.00 0.22
C THR A 173 -37.13 -1.01 0.01
N GLU A 174 -36.39 -1.39 1.04
CA GLU A 174 -34.95 -1.62 0.89
C GLU A 174 -34.68 -2.79 -0.06
N THR A 175 -33.59 -2.67 -0.82
CA THR A 175 -33.12 -3.67 -1.79
C THR A 175 -32.03 -4.56 -1.19
N CYS A 176 -31.36 -4.07 -0.15
CA CYS A 176 -30.39 -4.82 0.61
C CYS A 176 -30.36 -4.39 2.08
N ARG A 177 -29.73 -5.23 2.90
CA ARG A 177 -29.39 -4.97 4.30
C ARG A 177 -27.93 -5.30 4.57
N LEU A 178 -27.37 -4.69 5.62
CA LEU A 178 -26.05 -5.06 6.13
C LEU A 178 -26.18 -5.88 7.41
N ARG A 179 -25.39 -6.95 7.51
CA ARG A 179 -25.23 -7.69 8.77
C ARG A 179 -23.76 -7.98 9.09
N PRO A 180 -23.39 -8.14 10.37
CA PRO A 180 -22.06 -8.61 10.72
C PRO A 180 -21.69 -9.94 10.06
N ARG A 181 -20.39 -10.09 9.76
CA ARG A 181 -19.77 -11.35 9.36
C ARG A 181 -19.93 -12.43 10.44
N THR A 182 -20.07 -13.67 10.00
CA THR A 182 -19.90 -14.89 10.79
C THR A 182 -18.88 -15.80 10.12
N ASP A 183 -18.38 -16.84 10.80
CA ASP A 183 -17.42 -17.78 10.19
C ASP A 183 -17.95 -18.48 8.94
N ALA A 184 -19.26 -18.65 8.83
CA ALA A 184 -19.91 -19.21 7.64
C ALA A 184 -19.81 -18.33 6.39
N ASP A 185 -19.30 -17.09 6.53
CA ASP A 185 -19.10 -16.14 5.44
C ASP A 185 -17.63 -16.07 4.97
N ASN A 186 -16.69 -16.67 5.70
CA ASN A 186 -15.25 -16.52 5.45
C ASN A 186 -14.87 -16.91 4.01
N ALA A 187 -15.31 -18.09 3.56
CA ALA A 187 -15.04 -18.57 2.20
C ALA A 187 -15.64 -17.67 1.11
N PHE A 188 -16.79 -17.03 1.39
CA PHE A 188 -17.43 -16.11 0.44
C PHE A 188 -16.64 -14.80 0.31
N ILE A 189 -16.16 -14.24 1.43
CA ILE A 189 -15.32 -13.03 1.44
C ILE A 189 -13.98 -13.31 0.73
N GLN A 190 -13.37 -14.46 1.02
CA GLN A 190 -12.11 -14.89 0.41
C GLN A 190 -12.22 -15.03 -1.11
N ASP A 191 -13.29 -15.65 -1.62
CA ASP A 191 -13.54 -15.80 -3.07
C ASP A 191 -13.74 -14.43 -3.74
N LEU A 192 -14.51 -13.53 -3.13
CA LEU A 192 -14.72 -12.19 -3.68
C LEU A 192 -13.44 -11.35 -3.67
N TYR A 193 -12.63 -11.41 -2.60
CA TYR A 193 -11.33 -10.73 -2.57
C TYR A 193 -10.39 -11.29 -3.65
N ALA A 194 -10.28 -12.61 -3.77
CA ALA A 194 -9.42 -13.24 -4.78
C ALA A 194 -9.80 -12.80 -6.20
N ARG A 195 -11.11 -12.65 -6.49
CA ARG A 195 -11.60 -12.12 -7.77
C ARG A 195 -11.26 -10.64 -7.96
N SER A 196 -11.45 -9.80 -6.93
CA SER A 196 -11.27 -8.36 -7.08
C SER A 196 -9.81 -7.98 -7.33
N ILE A 197 -8.87 -8.81 -6.87
CA ILE A 197 -7.44 -8.59 -7.09
C ILE A 197 -6.87 -9.23 -8.38
N GLU A 198 -7.61 -10.13 -9.05
CA GLU A 198 -7.09 -10.93 -10.18
C GLU A 198 -6.60 -10.08 -11.36
N SER A 199 -7.26 -8.95 -11.61
CA SER A 199 -6.95 -8.03 -12.71
C SER A 199 -6.15 -6.80 -12.28
N GLN A 200 -5.74 -6.69 -11.02
CA GLN A 200 -5.05 -5.52 -10.51
C GLN A 200 -3.55 -5.57 -10.85
N VAL A 201 -2.96 -4.41 -11.13
CA VAL A 201 -1.49 -4.30 -11.33
C VAL A 201 -0.75 -4.63 -10.05
N PHE A 202 -1.18 -4.11 -8.90
CA PHE A 202 -0.67 -4.50 -7.60
C PHE A 202 -1.78 -5.06 -6.74
N ALA A 203 -1.48 -6.14 -6.03
CA ALA A 203 -2.36 -6.68 -5.00
C ALA A 203 -1.58 -7.46 -3.96
N CYS A 204 -2.14 -7.58 -2.75
CA CYS A 204 -1.56 -8.37 -1.66
C CYS A 204 -2.44 -9.60 -1.36
N PRO A 205 -2.23 -10.74 -2.02
CA PRO A 205 -2.97 -11.97 -1.72
C PRO A 205 -2.73 -12.40 -0.27
N ARG A 206 -3.71 -13.10 0.31
CA ARG A 206 -3.61 -13.64 1.67
C ARG A 206 -3.45 -15.15 1.64
N SER A 207 -2.49 -15.65 2.42
CA SER A 207 -2.40 -17.07 2.74
C SER A 207 -3.53 -17.47 3.69
N PRO A 208 -3.79 -18.78 3.90
CA PRO A 208 -4.75 -19.24 4.90
C PRO A 208 -4.47 -18.67 6.31
N GLU A 209 -3.19 -18.60 6.70
CA GLU A 209 -2.76 -18.09 8.01
C GLU A 209 -3.03 -16.59 8.15
N LEU A 210 -2.78 -15.81 7.08
CA LEU A 210 -3.13 -14.39 7.05
C LEU A 210 -4.63 -14.18 7.11
N TRP A 211 -5.43 -14.97 6.40
CA TRP A 211 -6.88 -14.86 6.49
C TRP A 211 -7.39 -15.14 7.91
N GLU A 212 -6.88 -16.19 8.56
CA GLU A 212 -7.23 -16.48 9.95
C GLU A 212 -6.84 -15.33 10.87
N TYR A 213 -5.65 -14.76 10.67
CA TYR A 213 -5.18 -13.62 11.43
C TYR A 213 -6.04 -12.36 11.24
N GLU A 214 -6.42 -12.03 10.00
CA GLU A 214 -7.28 -10.88 9.70
C GLU A 214 -8.70 -11.05 10.25
N PHE A 215 -9.16 -12.29 10.35
CA PHE A 215 -10.49 -12.61 10.82
C PHE A 215 -10.59 -12.68 12.34
N ASN A 216 -9.57 -13.23 13.01
CA ASN A 216 -9.65 -13.65 14.40
C ASN A 216 -8.39 -13.32 15.23
N GLY A 217 -7.29 -12.92 14.61
CA GLY A 217 -5.97 -12.82 15.26
C GLY A 217 -5.54 -11.41 15.68
N ARG A 218 -6.14 -10.35 15.12
CA ARG A 218 -5.83 -8.97 15.51
C ARG A 218 -6.47 -8.57 16.83
N SER A 219 -5.75 -7.79 17.63
CA SER A 219 -6.27 -7.30 18.92
C SER A 219 -7.49 -6.37 18.71
N PRO A 220 -8.51 -6.41 19.59
CA PRO A 220 -9.71 -5.59 19.44
C PRO A 220 -9.45 -4.09 19.33
N ASP A 221 -8.39 -3.59 19.94
CA ASP A 221 -7.96 -2.20 19.96
C ASP A 221 -6.94 -1.84 18.86
N SER A 222 -6.57 -2.77 17.98
CA SER A 222 -5.67 -2.50 16.86
C SER A 222 -6.31 -1.58 15.81
N GLY A 223 -5.63 -0.47 15.48
CA GLY A 223 -6.02 0.41 14.37
C GLY A 223 -5.98 -0.30 13.01
N ALA A 224 -5.16 -1.34 12.87
CA ALA A 224 -5.08 -2.17 11.66
C ALA A 224 -6.20 -3.22 11.56
N ARG A 225 -7.00 -3.43 12.62
CA ARG A 225 -8.09 -4.41 12.60
C ARG A 225 -9.29 -3.91 11.81
N MET A 226 -9.72 -4.77 10.90
CA MET A 226 -10.83 -4.52 9.99
C MET A 226 -12.09 -5.23 10.46
N GLU A 227 -13.22 -4.54 10.34
CA GLU A 227 -14.55 -5.08 10.58
C GLU A 227 -15.26 -5.39 9.27
N TRP A 228 -16.18 -6.35 9.30
CA TRP A 228 -16.76 -6.95 8.10
C TRP A 228 -18.28 -7.02 8.18
N LEU A 229 -18.94 -6.55 7.12
CA LEU A 229 -20.38 -6.65 6.92
C LEU A 229 -20.68 -7.42 5.64
N LEU A 230 -21.72 -8.25 5.66
CA LEU A 230 -22.27 -8.88 4.48
C LEU A 230 -23.40 -8.00 3.93
N ILE A 231 -23.37 -7.81 2.61
CA ILE A 231 -24.48 -7.23 1.86
C ILE A 231 -25.40 -8.38 1.51
N GLU A 232 -26.64 -8.33 1.99
CA GLU A 232 -27.68 -9.33 1.67
C GLU A 232 -28.85 -8.67 0.97
N ASP A 233 -29.53 -9.41 0.09
CA ASP A 233 -30.88 -9.04 -0.31
C ASP A 233 -31.87 -9.22 0.86
N MET A 234 -33.13 -8.86 0.63
CA MET A 234 -34.17 -8.98 1.65
C MET A 234 -34.60 -10.42 1.94
N GLU A 235 -34.20 -11.39 1.11
CA GLU A 235 -34.41 -12.83 1.33
C GLU A 235 -33.26 -13.48 2.12
N GLY A 236 -32.17 -12.75 2.35
CA GLY A 236 -30.97 -13.24 3.05
C GLY A 236 -29.92 -13.86 2.15
N THR A 237 -30.03 -13.69 0.83
CA THR A 237 -28.99 -14.13 -0.10
C THR A 237 -27.79 -13.19 0.01
N ARG A 238 -26.59 -13.77 0.18
CA ARG A 238 -25.33 -13.01 0.15
C ARG A 238 -25.10 -12.42 -1.24
N LEU A 239 -24.94 -11.11 -1.30
CA LEU A 239 -24.68 -10.34 -2.53
C LEU A 239 -23.24 -9.84 -2.59
N GLY A 240 -22.61 -9.60 -1.45
CA GLY A 240 -21.27 -9.01 -1.38
C GLY A 240 -20.82 -8.78 0.06
N TYR A 241 -19.73 -8.04 0.23
CA TYR A 241 -19.25 -7.63 1.55
C TYR A 241 -18.77 -6.17 1.56
N VAL A 242 -18.69 -5.61 2.75
CA VAL A 242 -18.03 -4.34 3.08
C VAL A 242 -17.00 -4.62 4.16
N GLN A 243 -15.78 -4.12 3.97
CA GLN A 243 -14.75 -4.05 4.99
C GLN A 243 -14.63 -2.60 5.44
N HIS A 244 -14.55 -2.35 6.73
CA HIS A 244 -14.50 -1.00 7.29
C HIS A 244 -13.62 -0.93 8.55
N LEU A 245 -13.18 0.26 8.92
CA LEU A 245 -12.47 0.46 10.18
C LEU A 245 -13.43 0.37 11.38
N GLN A 246 -12.90 0.03 12.55
CA GLN A 246 -13.70 -0.20 13.75
C GLN A 246 -14.33 1.08 14.31
N TRP A 247 -13.68 2.22 14.06
CA TRP A 247 -14.12 3.55 14.48
C TRP A 247 -14.36 4.44 13.28
N CYS A 248 -15.10 5.52 13.52
CA CYS A 248 -15.08 6.69 12.66
C CYS A 248 -13.84 7.52 13.00
N TYR A 249 -13.13 7.97 11.98
CA TYR A 249 -11.87 8.70 12.11
C TYR A 249 -12.01 10.10 11.52
N ASP A 250 -11.31 11.05 12.12
CA ASP A 250 -11.05 12.32 11.45
C ASP A 250 -10.31 12.03 10.13
N GLY A 251 -10.54 12.85 9.09
CA GLY A 251 -9.90 12.64 7.79
C GLY A 251 -8.37 12.63 7.90
N TRP A 252 -7.72 11.79 7.10
CA TRP A 252 -6.26 11.68 7.08
C TRP A 252 -5.63 12.96 6.49
N GLY A 253 -4.76 13.62 7.26
CA GLY A 253 -3.99 14.78 6.82
C GLY A 253 -3.79 15.86 7.90
N GLU A 254 -2.58 16.41 7.98
CA GLU A 254 -2.25 17.47 8.94
C GLU A 254 -3.11 18.73 8.74
N GLY A 255 -3.59 19.30 9.85
CA GLY A 255 -4.17 20.64 9.88
C GLY A 255 -5.60 20.77 9.39
N LYS A 256 -6.32 19.66 9.17
CA LYS A 256 -7.76 19.70 8.94
C LYS A 256 -8.48 19.43 10.26
N ASP A 257 -9.20 20.41 10.81
CA ASP A 257 -10.33 20.13 11.71
C ASP A 257 -11.42 19.47 10.83
N THR A 258 -11.20 18.21 10.44
CA THR A 258 -12.12 17.44 9.61
C THR A 258 -13.18 16.77 10.47
N ASP A 259 -14.38 16.70 9.93
CA ASP A 259 -15.41 15.85 10.51
C ASP A 259 -14.99 14.37 10.50
N ALA A 260 -15.36 13.63 11.55
CA ALA A 260 -15.14 12.19 11.61
C ALA A 260 -16.03 11.44 10.60
N ASN A 261 -15.45 10.52 9.83
CA ASN A 261 -16.16 9.73 8.82
C ASN A 261 -16.06 8.24 9.07
N PHE A 262 -17.10 7.52 8.65
CA PHE A 262 -17.09 6.07 8.62
C PHE A 262 -16.31 5.58 7.40
N MET A 263 -15.18 4.91 7.61
CA MET A 263 -14.25 4.54 6.54
C MET A 263 -14.51 3.13 6.02
N VAL A 264 -14.94 3.06 4.76
CA VAL A 264 -15.11 1.83 3.98
C VAL A 264 -13.81 1.55 3.23
N MET A 265 -13.10 0.51 3.64
CA MET A 265 -11.79 0.13 3.10
C MET A 265 -11.90 -0.81 1.91
N ARG A 266 -12.92 -1.69 1.87
CA ARG A 266 -13.22 -2.53 0.70
C ARG A 266 -14.71 -2.71 0.57
N MET A 267 -15.17 -2.93 -0.66
CA MET A 267 -16.56 -3.29 -0.91
C MET A 267 -16.68 -4.03 -2.23
N GLU A 268 -17.10 -5.29 -2.18
CA GLU A 268 -17.17 -6.15 -3.37
C GLU A 268 -18.55 -6.79 -3.48
N LEU A 269 -19.02 -6.96 -4.72
CA LEU A 269 -20.24 -7.70 -5.04
C LEU A 269 -19.90 -8.98 -5.81
N LYS A 270 -20.73 -10.00 -5.65
CA LYS A 270 -20.61 -11.24 -6.43
C LYS A 270 -20.96 -11.00 -7.91
N PRO A 271 -20.45 -11.85 -8.83
CA PRO A 271 -20.82 -11.79 -10.24
C PRO A 271 -22.34 -11.81 -10.45
N GLY A 272 -22.81 -10.99 -11.39
CA GLY A 272 -24.24 -10.86 -11.72
C GLY A 272 -25.02 -9.88 -10.83
N VAL A 273 -24.41 -9.29 -9.81
CA VAL A 273 -25.03 -8.25 -8.96
C VAL A 273 -24.40 -6.89 -9.27
N GLY A 274 -25.23 -5.87 -9.48
CA GLY A 274 -24.77 -4.52 -9.84
C GLY A 274 -25.14 -3.46 -8.78
N TYR A 275 -24.28 -2.46 -8.61
CA TYR A 275 -24.48 -1.38 -7.64
C TYR A 275 -25.67 -0.46 -7.96
N LEU A 276 -26.10 -0.34 -9.21
CA LEU A 276 -27.11 0.64 -9.62
C LEU A 276 -28.43 0.51 -8.85
N HIS A 277 -28.89 -0.72 -8.63
CA HIS A 277 -30.12 -0.99 -7.88
C HIS A 277 -29.90 -0.94 -6.36
N LEU A 278 -28.72 -1.34 -5.89
CA LEU A 278 -28.41 -1.47 -4.47
C LEU A 278 -28.00 -0.16 -3.80
N ALA A 279 -27.40 0.77 -4.55
CA ALA A 279 -26.69 1.91 -3.99
C ALA A 279 -27.53 2.78 -3.03
N PRO A 280 -28.80 3.12 -3.31
CA PRO A 280 -29.59 3.90 -2.35
C PRO A 280 -29.77 3.19 -1.00
N SER A 281 -30.09 1.89 -1.02
CA SER A 281 -30.24 1.06 0.19
C SER A 281 -28.92 0.88 0.91
N LEU A 282 -27.87 0.60 0.15
CA LEU A 282 -26.53 0.40 0.70
C LEU A 282 -26.00 1.65 1.38
N LEU A 283 -26.18 2.83 0.79
CA LEU A 283 -25.81 4.11 1.41
C LEU A 283 -26.57 4.35 2.72
N ARG A 284 -27.87 4.03 2.78
CA ARG A 284 -28.66 4.16 4.01
C ARG A 284 -28.21 3.19 5.09
N GLU A 285 -27.93 1.94 4.74
CA GLU A 285 -27.45 0.92 5.69
C GLU A 285 -26.04 1.25 6.19
N LEU A 286 -25.14 1.69 5.31
CA LEU A 286 -23.81 2.20 5.69
C LEU A 286 -23.94 3.42 6.60
N TRP A 287 -24.87 4.33 6.34
CA TRP A 287 -25.09 5.50 7.19
C TRP A 287 -25.65 5.14 8.56
N LYS A 288 -26.57 4.18 8.60
CA LYS A 288 -27.07 3.62 9.85
C LYS A 288 -25.94 3.00 10.66
N LYS A 289 -25.03 2.25 10.00
CA LYS A 289 -23.82 1.73 10.62
C LYS A 289 -22.91 2.85 11.11
N ALA A 290 -22.60 3.84 10.28
CA ALA A 290 -21.77 5.00 10.63
C ALA A 290 -22.24 5.70 11.91
N LYS A 291 -23.55 5.97 12.03
CA LYS A 291 -24.15 6.59 13.23
C LYS A 291 -24.07 5.73 14.50
N ALA A 292 -23.90 4.41 14.35
CA ALA A 292 -23.77 3.47 15.46
C ALA A 292 -22.31 3.10 15.76
N THR A 293 -21.38 3.48 14.89
CA THR A 293 -19.94 3.23 15.04
C THR A 293 -19.34 4.29 15.96
N PRO A 294 -18.56 3.92 16.98
CA PRO A 294 -17.89 4.88 17.86
C PRO A 294 -16.87 5.72 17.08
N ILE A 295 -16.59 6.93 17.57
CA ILE A 295 -15.53 7.78 17.03
C ILE A 295 -14.25 7.50 17.79
N VAL A 296 -13.11 7.64 17.12
CA VAL A 296 -11.79 7.58 17.76
C VAL A 296 -11.70 8.61 18.89
N VAL A 297 -11.04 8.25 20.00
CA VAL A 297 -11.14 8.97 21.29
C VAL A 297 -10.53 10.37 21.22
N GLU A 298 -9.55 10.55 20.35
CA GLU A 298 -8.80 11.79 20.15
C GLU A 298 -9.59 12.82 19.33
N SER A 299 -10.67 12.40 18.67
CA SER A 299 -11.50 13.30 17.86
C SER A 299 -12.21 14.33 18.74
N LYS A 300 -12.33 15.55 18.21
CA LYS A 300 -13.08 16.65 18.85
C LYS A 300 -14.59 16.56 18.59
N VAL A 301 -15.04 15.68 17.70
CA VAL A 301 -16.45 15.51 17.36
C VAL A 301 -17.04 14.25 18.01
N SER A 302 -18.36 14.23 18.18
CA SER A 302 -19.08 13.14 18.85
C SER A 302 -20.06 12.37 17.96
N ALA A 303 -20.20 12.78 16.69
CA ALA A 303 -20.98 12.05 15.69
C ALA A 303 -20.25 12.02 14.34
N ALA A 304 -20.40 10.91 13.61
CA ALA A 304 -19.91 10.82 12.24
C ALA A 304 -20.65 11.83 11.35
N ALA A 305 -19.93 12.51 10.45
CA ALA A 305 -20.53 13.44 9.50
C ALA A 305 -20.83 12.80 8.14
N GLY A 306 -20.11 11.74 7.77
CA GLY A 306 -20.26 11.12 6.46
C GLY A 306 -19.70 9.71 6.36
N ILE A 307 -19.70 9.22 5.13
CA ILE A 307 -19.08 7.94 4.74
C ILE A 307 -17.93 8.27 3.79
N GLN A 308 -16.76 7.71 4.09
CA GLN A 308 -15.54 7.85 3.30
C GLN A 308 -15.20 6.50 2.68
N PHE A 309 -15.11 6.48 1.36
CA PHE A 309 -14.78 5.29 0.58
C PHE A 309 -13.31 5.35 0.17
N MET A 310 -12.51 4.43 0.71
CA MET A 310 -11.07 4.26 0.44
C MET A 310 -10.86 3.14 -0.58
N LEU A 311 -11.52 3.23 -1.73
CA LEU A 311 -11.59 2.15 -2.73
C LEU A 311 -10.63 2.32 -3.91
N GLY A 312 -9.72 3.30 -3.85
CA GLY A 312 -8.78 3.62 -4.92
C GLY A 312 -9.24 4.79 -5.80
N ARG A 313 -8.48 5.10 -6.86
CA ARG A 313 -8.83 6.16 -7.84
C ARG A 313 -10.11 5.84 -8.60
N GLU A 314 -10.35 4.56 -8.86
CA GLU A 314 -11.51 4.05 -9.59
C GLU A 314 -12.13 2.87 -8.85
N HIS A 315 -13.45 2.92 -8.70
CA HIS A 315 -14.25 1.80 -8.21
C HIS A 315 -15.63 1.85 -8.87
N LEU A 316 -16.23 0.70 -9.21
CA LEU A 316 -17.53 0.67 -9.91
C LEU A 316 -18.63 1.40 -9.15
N PHE A 317 -18.61 1.32 -7.81
CA PHE A 317 -19.54 2.06 -6.95
C PHE A 317 -19.47 3.59 -7.14
N TYR A 318 -18.32 4.16 -7.48
CA TYR A 318 -18.23 5.61 -7.69
C TYR A 318 -19.05 6.07 -8.90
N SER A 319 -19.32 5.18 -9.86
CA SER A 319 -20.10 5.51 -11.06
C SER A 319 -21.58 5.74 -10.79
N VAL A 320 -22.10 5.25 -9.65
CA VAL A 320 -23.51 5.43 -9.26
C VAL A 320 -23.72 6.58 -8.27
N LEU A 321 -22.65 7.19 -7.78
CA LEU A 321 -22.73 8.35 -6.89
C LEU A 321 -22.88 9.65 -7.69
N PRO A 322 -23.77 10.58 -7.29
CA PRO A 322 -23.90 11.86 -7.97
C PRO A 322 -22.66 12.73 -7.76
N LYS A 323 -21.99 13.11 -8.86
CA LYS A 323 -20.75 13.90 -8.82
C LYS A 323 -20.88 15.25 -8.10
N SER A 324 -22.09 15.79 -7.98
CA SER A 324 -22.36 17.08 -7.34
C SER A 324 -22.36 17.04 -5.81
N ILE A 325 -22.40 15.85 -5.19
CA ILE A 325 -22.52 15.69 -3.74
C ILE A 325 -21.34 14.93 -3.11
N VAL A 326 -20.36 14.55 -3.93
CA VAL A 326 -19.20 13.79 -3.48
C VAL A 326 -17.97 14.68 -3.50
N ARG A 327 -17.22 14.66 -2.39
CA ARG A 327 -15.89 15.26 -2.34
C ARG A 327 -14.88 14.20 -2.75
N LYS A 328 -13.98 14.54 -3.67
CA LYS A 328 -12.86 13.71 -4.08
C LYS A 328 -11.57 14.35 -3.58
N ASP A 329 -10.83 13.62 -2.76
CA ASP A 329 -9.49 14.00 -2.36
C ASP A 329 -8.47 13.25 -3.24
N LEU A 330 -7.36 13.91 -3.59
CA LEU A 330 -6.33 13.32 -4.43
C LEU A 330 -5.49 12.33 -3.61
N PRO A 331 -5.07 11.20 -4.18
CA PRO A 331 -4.29 10.21 -3.45
C PRO A 331 -2.98 10.79 -2.92
N TYR A 332 -2.65 10.43 -1.69
CA TYR A 332 -1.29 10.45 -1.20
C TYR A 332 -0.44 9.39 -1.95
N SER A 333 0.75 9.06 -1.46
CA SER A 333 1.58 8.07 -2.13
C SER A 333 2.47 7.28 -1.18
N TRP A 334 2.53 5.98 -1.44
CA TRP A 334 3.58 5.11 -0.97
C TRP A 334 4.94 5.53 -1.52
N TYR A 335 5.93 5.57 -0.63
CA TYR A 335 7.33 5.52 -1.01
C TYR A 335 7.66 4.11 -1.43
N ILE A 336 8.09 3.90 -2.68
CA ILE A 336 8.52 2.60 -3.19
C ILE A 336 10.02 2.62 -3.46
N ARG A 337 10.67 1.51 -3.14
CA ARG A 337 12.06 1.23 -3.43
C ARG A 337 12.18 -0.12 -4.13
N ILE A 338 12.88 -0.13 -5.26
CA ILE A 338 13.25 -1.38 -5.96
C ILE A 338 14.78 -1.48 -5.95
N PRO A 339 15.38 -2.29 -5.05
CA PRO A 339 16.84 -2.36 -4.90
C PRO A 339 17.55 -2.82 -6.17
N ASN A 340 16.91 -3.70 -6.96
CA ASN A 340 17.42 -4.20 -8.22
C ASN A 340 16.32 -4.20 -9.30
N LEU A 341 16.19 -3.07 -10.00
CA LEU A 341 15.17 -2.86 -11.02
C LEU A 341 15.22 -3.92 -12.14
N MET A 342 16.42 -4.27 -12.61
CA MET A 342 16.62 -5.27 -13.66
C MET A 342 16.11 -6.66 -13.22
N ALA A 343 16.45 -7.09 -11.99
CA ALA A 343 15.95 -8.35 -11.45
C ALA A 343 14.41 -8.35 -11.33
N PHE A 344 13.83 -7.25 -10.86
CA PHE A 344 12.37 -7.11 -10.77
C PHE A 344 11.71 -7.19 -12.15
N LEU A 345 12.18 -6.44 -13.15
CA LEU A 345 11.62 -6.48 -14.51
C LEU A 345 11.72 -7.86 -15.18
N ARG A 346 12.78 -8.62 -14.92
CA ARG A 346 12.86 -10.03 -15.36
C ARG A 346 11.83 -10.91 -14.70
N HIS A 347 11.62 -10.71 -13.40
CA HIS A 347 10.66 -11.47 -12.63
C HIS A 347 9.23 -11.21 -13.11
N ILE A 348 8.88 -9.96 -13.37
CA ILE A 348 7.56 -9.56 -13.88
C ILE A 348 7.43 -9.61 -15.41
N GLN A 349 8.44 -10.11 -16.13
CA GLN A 349 8.41 -10.19 -17.59
C GLN A 349 7.12 -10.83 -18.14
N PRO A 350 6.59 -11.93 -17.57
CA PRO A 350 5.33 -12.52 -18.06
C PRO A 350 4.13 -11.55 -17.96
N ALA A 351 4.09 -10.70 -16.94
CA ALA A 351 3.07 -9.66 -16.82
C ALA A 351 3.24 -8.58 -17.89
N LEU A 352 4.46 -8.13 -18.15
CA LEU A 352 4.76 -7.14 -19.18
C LEU A 352 4.32 -7.63 -20.58
N GLU A 353 4.61 -8.89 -20.90
CA GLU A 353 4.15 -9.51 -22.16
C GLU A 353 2.62 -9.62 -22.20
N LYS A 354 1.97 -10.00 -21.09
CA LYS A 354 0.51 -10.07 -20.98
C LYS A 354 -0.15 -8.71 -21.19
N HIS A 355 0.47 -7.62 -20.72
CA HIS A 355 -0.08 -6.28 -20.88
C HIS A 355 -0.13 -5.79 -22.33
N LEU A 356 0.69 -6.37 -23.22
CA LEU A 356 0.65 -6.02 -24.65
C LEU A 356 -0.61 -6.59 -25.35
N ILE A 357 -1.20 -7.66 -24.82
CA ILE A 357 -2.37 -8.32 -25.43
C ILE A 357 -3.59 -7.39 -25.35
N GLY A 358 -4.29 -7.21 -26.47
CA GLY A 358 -5.44 -6.32 -26.60
C GLY A 358 -5.07 -4.85 -26.76
N THR A 359 -3.79 -4.51 -26.88
CA THR A 359 -3.31 -3.14 -27.12
C THR A 359 -2.86 -2.95 -28.57
N VAL A 360 -2.62 -1.71 -29.00
CA VAL A 360 -2.03 -1.42 -30.32
C VAL A 360 -0.58 -1.94 -30.45
N ALA A 361 0.07 -2.26 -29.33
CA ALA A 361 1.40 -2.87 -29.29
C ALA A 361 1.34 -4.42 -29.25
N GLU A 362 0.15 -5.02 -29.36
CA GLU A 362 0.01 -6.47 -29.46
C GLU A 362 0.83 -7.01 -30.65
N GLY A 363 1.64 -8.04 -30.39
CA GLY A 363 2.48 -8.62 -31.44
C GLY A 363 3.68 -7.76 -31.87
N TYR A 364 4.03 -6.70 -31.13
CA TYR A 364 5.16 -5.83 -31.44
C TYR A 364 6.48 -6.62 -31.62
N THR A 365 7.25 -6.25 -32.64
CA THR A 365 8.59 -6.78 -32.93
C THR A 365 9.52 -5.60 -33.15
N GLY A 366 10.58 -5.52 -32.37
CA GLY A 366 11.46 -4.35 -32.34
C GLY A 366 12.25 -4.25 -31.05
N GLU A 367 12.70 -3.05 -30.73
CA GLU A 367 13.51 -2.77 -29.55
C GLU A 367 12.94 -1.58 -28.78
N LEU A 368 13.21 -1.54 -27.48
CA LEU A 368 12.96 -0.38 -26.63
C LEU A 368 14.17 -0.16 -25.73
N LYS A 369 14.81 0.99 -25.84
CA LYS A 369 15.91 1.43 -24.99
C LYS A 369 15.44 2.54 -24.06
N MET A 370 15.46 2.27 -22.76
CA MET A 370 15.18 3.26 -21.73
C MET A 370 16.48 3.72 -21.10
N SER A 371 16.75 5.03 -21.15
CA SER A 371 17.92 5.65 -20.54
C SER A 371 17.58 6.24 -19.17
N PHE A 372 18.45 6.00 -18.20
CA PHE A 372 18.51 6.65 -16.90
C PHE A 372 19.74 7.56 -16.81
N TYR A 373 20.16 8.13 -17.94
CA TYR A 373 21.36 8.95 -18.16
C TYR A 373 22.70 8.23 -18.00
N ARG A 374 22.91 7.51 -16.89
CA ARG A 374 24.18 6.81 -16.55
C ARG A 374 24.09 5.30 -16.65
N SER A 375 22.88 4.81 -16.92
CA SER A 375 22.54 3.41 -17.10
C SER A 375 21.27 3.36 -17.94
N GLY A 376 20.85 2.17 -18.30
CA GLY A 376 19.63 1.98 -19.05
C GLY A 376 19.27 0.52 -19.17
N ILE A 377 18.13 0.28 -19.82
CA ILE A 377 17.55 -1.04 -20.01
C ILE A 377 17.20 -1.17 -21.49
N HIS A 378 17.57 -2.31 -22.06
CA HIS A 378 17.28 -2.67 -23.44
C HIS A 378 16.37 -3.89 -23.48
N PHE A 379 15.19 -3.69 -24.07
CA PHE A 379 14.26 -4.75 -24.43
C PHE A 379 14.41 -5.08 -25.92
N THR A 380 14.35 -6.36 -26.25
CA THR A 380 14.11 -6.85 -27.61
C THR A 380 12.83 -7.67 -27.62
N PHE A 381 11.97 -7.40 -28.59
CA PHE A 381 10.66 -8.04 -28.73
C PHE A 381 10.56 -8.84 -30.03
N GLU A 382 9.91 -10.00 -29.95
CA GLU A 382 9.46 -10.76 -31.11
C GLU A 382 8.00 -11.18 -30.91
N ARG A 383 7.10 -10.65 -31.75
CA ARG A 383 5.66 -10.93 -31.70
C ARG A 383 5.04 -10.78 -30.31
N GLY A 384 5.40 -9.69 -29.61
CA GLY A 384 4.92 -9.35 -28.27
C GLY A 384 5.63 -10.08 -27.14
N ARG A 385 6.58 -10.99 -27.41
CA ARG A 385 7.42 -11.64 -26.39
C ARG A 385 8.71 -10.88 -26.20
N ILE A 386 9.17 -10.75 -24.96
CA ILE A 386 10.46 -10.16 -24.61
C ILE A 386 11.53 -11.25 -24.76
N THR A 387 12.26 -11.24 -25.87
CA THR A 387 13.31 -12.23 -26.15
C THR A 387 14.64 -11.87 -25.51
N LYS A 388 14.85 -10.58 -25.19
CA LYS A 388 16.03 -10.11 -24.47
C LYS A 388 15.65 -8.95 -23.55
N LEU A 389 16.17 -9.01 -22.32
CA LEU A 389 16.06 -7.94 -21.34
C LEU A 389 17.40 -7.78 -20.58
N THR A 390 18.13 -6.71 -20.91
CA THR A 390 19.50 -6.50 -20.45
C THR A 390 19.76 -5.07 -19.99
N ASN A 391 20.70 -4.93 -19.06
CA ASN A 391 21.31 -3.63 -18.80
C ASN A 391 21.97 -3.12 -20.08
N TRP A 392 21.90 -1.81 -20.25
CA TRP A 392 22.46 -1.08 -21.36
C TRP A 392 23.04 0.24 -20.85
N ILE A 393 24.01 0.80 -21.55
CA ILE A 393 24.67 2.06 -21.20
C ILE A 393 24.49 2.98 -22.41
N PRO A 394 23.80 4.13 -22.27
CA PRO A 394 23.67 5.13 -23.32
C PRO A 394 25.05 5.66 -23.76
N GLU A 395 25.26 5.85 -25.05
CA GLU A 395 26.51 6.41 -25.59
C GLU A 395 26.62 7.93 -25.35
N ASP A 396 25.48 8.62 -25.37
CA ASP A 396 25.35 10.03 -25.03
C ASP A 396 24.02 10.33 -24.30
N ILE A 397 23.75 11.61 -24.02
CA ILE A 397 22.59 12.05 -23.24
C ILE A 397 21.26 11.90 -23.98
N GLU A 398 21.29 11.85 -25.32
CA GLU A 398 20.12 11.72 -26.19
C GLU A 398 19.91 10.28 -26.68
N ASP A 399 20.82 9.36 -26.38
CA ASP A 399 20.71 7.96 -26.77
C ASP A 399 19.58 7.25 -25.99
N GLY A 400 18.72 6.55 -26.73
CA GLY A 400 17.54 5.85 -26.21
C GLY A 400 16.24 6.18 -26.96
N ASP A 401 15.19 5.41 -26.65
CA ASP A 401 13.82 5.66 -27.13
C ASP A 401 12.97 6.39 -26.09
N ALA A 402 13.40 6.34 -24.82
CA ALA A 402 12.84 7.12 -23.73
C ALA A 402 13.88 7.39 -22.65
N VAL A 403 13.74 8.51 -21.94
CA VAL A 403 14.68 8.95 -20.91
C VAL A 403 13.94 9.30 -19.63
N PHE A 404 14.46 8.83 -18.50
CA PHE A 404 13.90 9.03 -17.16
C PHE A 404 15.01 9.47 -16.19
N PRO A 405 14.96 10.68 -15.62
CA PRO A 405 15.91 11.12 -14.59
C PRO A 405 15.64 10.41 -13.26
N ASP A 406 16.69 10.21 -12.46
CA ASP A 406 16.63 9.65 -11.11
C ASP A 406 15.72 8.41 -10.98
N LEU A 407 14.66 8.49 -10.17
CA LEU A 407 13.69 7.42 -9.95
C LEU A 407 12.34 7.66 -10.66
N THR A 408 12.27 8.62 -11.58
CA THR A 408 11.00 9.00 -12.25
C THR A 408 10.34 7.84 -13.00
N PHE A 409 11.12 6.91 -13.54
CA PHE A 409 10.59 5.69 -14.17
C PHE A 409 9.69 4.87 -13.23
N LEU A 410 9.94 4.92 -11.92
CA LEU A 410 9.10 4.20 -10.95
C LEU A 410 7.65 4.68 -10.97
N HIS A 411 7.38 5.94 -11.32
CA HIS A 411 6.01 6.46 -11.40
C HIS A 411 5.22 5.79 -12.53
N LEU A 412 5.89 5.46 -13.64
CA LEU A 412 5.32 4.70 -14.74
C LEU A 412 5.19 3.22 -14.35
N LEU A 413 6.26 2.60 -13.85
CA LEU A 413 6.28 1.19 -13.46
C LEU A 413 5.20 0.84 -12.43
N CYS A 414 5.04 1.69 -11.42
CA CYS A 414 4.05 1.54 -10.36
C CYS A 414 2.64 1.99 -10.78
N GLY A 415 2.49 2.51 -12.00
CA GLY A 415 1.19 2.88 -12.58
C GLY A 415 0.56 4.16 -12.01
N ARG A 416 1.34 5.00 -11.31
CA ARG A 416 0.86 6.28 -10.75
C ARG A 416 0.71 7.37 -11.80
N CYS A 417 1.61 7.40 -12.80
CA CYS A 417 1.61 8.36 -13.89
C CYS A 417 1.74 7.68 -15.26
N ARG A 418 1.13 8.28 -16.28
CA ARG A 418 1.37 7.97 -17.70
C ARG A 418 2.61 8.68 -18.22
N ILE A 419 3.14 8.23 -19.36
CA ILE A 419 4.32 8.87 -19.94
C ILE A 419 4.07 10.33 -20.32
N GLU A 420 2.87 10.67 -20.76
CA GLU A 420 2.47 12.04 -21.09
C GLU A 420 2.54 12.95 -19.86
N GLU A 421 2.09 12.46 -18.70
CA GLU A 421 2.17 13.20 -17.44
C GLU A 421 3.62 13.40 -17.00
N LEU A 422 4.47 12.38 -17.16
CA LEU A 422 5.89 12.49 -16.81
C LEU A 422 6.62 13.50 -17.70
N THR A 423 6.47 13.40 -19.02
CA THR A 423 7.11 14.34 -19.97
C THR A 423 6.60 15.78 -19.84
N ALA A 424 5.36 15.98 -19.36
CA ALA A 424 4.82 17.31 -19.09
C ALA A 424 5.35 17.95 -17.80
N ASN A 425 5.71 17.13 -16.79
CA ASN A 425 6.12 17.62 -15.47
C ASN A 425 7.64 17.57 -15.24
N PHE A 426 8.38 16.75 -15.99
CA PHE A 426 9.83 16.61 -15.91
C PHE A 426 10.45 16.89 -17.28
N VAL A 427 11.11 18.04 -17.42
CA VAL A 427 11.67 18.53 -18.71
C VAL A 427 12.76 17.63 -19.29
N ASP A 428 13.38 16.84 -18.43
CA ASP A 428 14.44 15.87 -18.69
C ASP A 428 13.87 14.43 -18.79
N CYS A 429 12.55 14.28 -18.78
CA CYS A 429 11.84 13.07 -19.18
C CYS A 429 11.25 13.25 -20.57
N TRP A 430 11.56 12.36 -21.50
CA TRP A 430 11.04 12.45 -22.87
C TRP A 430 10.96 11.07 -23.54
N THR A 431 10.19 11.00 -24.63
CA THR A 431 10.12 9.84 -25.53
C THR A 431 10.48 10.28 -26.93
N LYS A 432 11.19 9.44 -27.67
CA LYS A 432 11.69 9.75 -29.01
C LYS A 432 10.56 9.95 -30.02
N ASP A 433 9.52 9.14 -29.91
CA ASP A 433 8.35 9.17 -30.78
C ASP A 433 7.11 8.57 -30.10
N THR A 434 5.98 8.66 -30.79
CA THR A 434 4.69 8.12 -30.33
C THR A 434 4.73 6.60 -30.14
N ALA A 435 5.53 5.85 -30.91
CA ALA A 435 5.60 4.41 -30.79
C ALA A 435 6.25 4.00 -29.46
N ALA A 436 7.33 4.67 -29.06
CA ALA A 436 7.97 4.46 -27.77
C ALA A 436 7.01 4.78 -26.60
N ALA A 437 6.31 5.90 -26.67
CA ALA A 437 5.32 6.30 -25.66
C ALA A 437 4.20 5.27 -25.51
N VAL A 438 3.62 4.83 -26.63
CA VAL A 438 2.56 3.82 -26.67
C VAL A 438 3.02 2.48 -26.12
N LEU A 439 4.23 2.02 -26.49
CA LEU A 439 4.78 0.77 -26.00
C LEU A 439 5.00 0.81 -24.48
N LEU A 440 5.58 1.89 -23.96
CA LEU A 440 5.79 2.11 -22.52
C LEU A 440 4.46 2.09 -21.74
N ASN A 441 3.49 2.86 -22.22
CA ASN A 441 2.16 2.93 -21.63
C ASN A 441 1.40 1.59 -21.68
N SER A 442 1.72 0.73 -22.65
CA SER A 442 1.15 -0.62 -22.76
C SER A 442 1.85 -1.60 -21.81
N LEU A 443 3.19 -1.55 -21.68
CA LEU A 443 3.96 -2.40 -20.77
C LEU A 443 3.64 -2.11 -19.29
N PHE A 444 3.41 -0.84 -18.96
CA PHE A 444 3.19 -0.35 -17.60
C PHE A 444 1.84 0.38 -17.52
N PRO A 445 0.72 -0.36 -17.34
CA PRO A 445 -0.61 0.24 -17.22
C PRO A 445 -0.78 1.00 -15.91
N GLU A 446 -1.82 1.83 -15.82
CA GLU A 446 -2.17 2.53 -14.59
C GLU A 446 -2.59 1.57 -13.48
N PHE A 447 -2.20 1.88 -12.25
CA PHE A 447 -2.76 1.29 -11.06
C PHE A 447 -3.81 2.23 -10.49
N LYS A 448 -5.06 1.76 -10.39
CA LYS A 448 -6.21 2.62 -10.05
C LYS A 448 -6.99 2.14 -8.82
N SER A 449 -6.66 0.96 -8.32
CA SER A 449 -7.29 0.37 -7.15
C SER A 449 -6.54 0.78 -5.89
N GLU A 450 -6.90 0.18 -4.76
CA GLU A 450 -6.24 0.36 -3.49
C GLU A 450 -5.65 -0.99 -3.06
N ILE A 451 -4.48 -0.99 -2.40
CA ILE A 451 -3.84 -2.22 -1.92
C ILE A 451 -4.23 -2.45 -0.47
N TRP A 452 -4.62 -3.67 -0.11
CA TRP A 452 -4.84 -4.02 1.30
C TRP A 452 -3.52 -4.62 1.79
N HIS A 453 -2.63 -3.77 2.31
CA HIS A 453 -1.37 -4.22 2.90
C HIS A 453 -1.61 -4.84 4.30
N LEU A 454 -0.57 -5.42 4.90
CA LEU A 454 -0.65 -6.01 6.25
C LEU A 454 -0.53 -4.98 7.37
#